data_AF-A0A2E4Z8D7-F1
#
_entry.id   AF-A0A2E4Z8D7-F1
#
_cell.length_a   1.000
_cell.length_b   1.000
_cell.length_c   1.000
_cell.angle_alpha   90.00
_cell.angle_beta   90.00
_cell.angle_gamma   90.00
#
_symmetry.space_group_name_H-M   'P 1'
#
loop_
_entity.id
_entity.type
_entity.pdbx_description
1 polymer ?
#
loop_
_entity_poly.entity_id
_entity_poly.type
_entity_poly.pdbx_seq_one_letter_code
_entity_poly.pdbx_strand_id
1 'polypeptide(L)'
;MAEIWQFLTNNSGGINVITNILMLGVWALYFQLILTTYRHGLRPKILVNRAAGHTLDARCIITNMSSEKIYLESVLLTLASDEEEQTFVLTEYVSAEAQTASQQLFQGPLASGELIDIGSYRSLMDRSLGADANHPLREPNLRSLKITVVATYTAEDQIIGAERTFDVKESDHRLAPRHYSANQIRSGRRRAEIERYMLRHAKGTVGSDEFRKLV
;
A
#
# COMPACT_ATOMS: atom_id res chain seq x y z
N MET A 1 -58.43 20.66 -25.33
CA MET A 1 -57.56 21.67 -24.66
C MET A 1 -58.15 22.13 -23.32
N ALA A 2 -59.42 22.56 -23.25
CA ALA A 2 -60.06 22.98 -21.99
C ALA A 2 -60.22 21.84 -20.95
N GLU A 3 -60.59 20.64 -21.39
CA GLU A 3 -60.75 19.42 -20.55
C GLU A 3 -59.46 19.02 -19.80
N ILE A 4 -58.32 19.00 -20.52
CA ILE A 4 -56.99 18.70 -19.95
C ILE A 4 -56.58 19.77 -18.94
N TRP A 5 -56.89 21.04 -19.22
CA TRP A 5 -56.63 22.14 -18.29
C TRP A 5 -57.46 22.01 -17.02
N GLN A 6 -58.76 21.71 -17.10
CA GLN A 6 -59.57 21.48 -15.89
C GLN A 6 -59.09 20.28 -15.07
N PHE A 7 -58.71 19.18 -15.72
CA PHE A 7 -58.15 18.00 -15.04
C PHE A 7 -56.85 18.33 -14.30
N LEU A 8 -55.95 19.08 -14.94
CA LEU A 8 -54.69 19.56 -14.35
C LEU A 8 -54.94 20.46 -13.13
N THR A 9 -55.90 21.40 -13.21
CA THR A 9 -56.19 22.31 -12.11
C THR A 9 -56.83 21.59 -10.92
N ASN A 10 -57.77 20.66 -11.19
CA ASN A 10 -58.50 19.91 -10.16
C ASN A 10 -57.63 18.87 -9.44
N ASN A 11 -56.62 18.30 -10.12
CA ASN A 11 -55.69 17.31 -9.57
C ASN A 11 -54.28 17.87 -9.32
N SER A 12 -54.11 19.20 -9.36
CA SER A 12 -52.83 19.90 -9.29
C SER A 12 -51.99 19.52 -8.06
N GLY A 13 -52.64 19.32 -6.91
CA GLY A 13 -51.97 18.88 -5.67
C GLY A 13 -51.33 17.50 -5.79
N GLY A 14 -52.06 16.50 -6.33
CA GLY A 14 -51.54 15.15 -6.52
C GLY A 14 -50.41 15.08 -7.54
N ILE A 15 -50.54 15.83 -8.63
CA ILE A 15 -49.49 15.94 -9.67
C ILE A 15 -48.23 16.59 -9.10
N ASN A 16 -48.37 17.63 -8.27
CA ASN A 16 -47.24 18.29 -7.61
C ASN A 16 -46.50 17.33 -6.66
N VAL A 17 -47.24 16.57 -5.84
CA VAL A 17 -46.66 15.55 -4.95
C VAL A 17 -45.88 14.49 -5.75
N ILE A 18 -46.47 13.96 -6.82
CA ILE A 18 -45.80 12.98 -7.69
C ILE A 18 -44.56 13.58 -8.34
N THR A 19 -44.63 14.80 -8.85
CA THR A 19 -43.50 15.50 -9.48
C THR A 19 -42.36 15.72 -8.48
N ASN A 20 -42.67 16.11 -7.24
CA ASN A 20 -41.67 16.27 -6.18
C ASN A 20 -41.04 14.94 -5.77
N ILE A 21 -41.82 13.87 -5.67
CA ILE A 21 -41.31 12.51 -5.38
C ILE A 21 -40.38 12.05 -6.51
N LEU A 22 -40.77 12.24 -7.78
CA LEU A 22 -39.93 11.92 -8.94
C LEU A 22 -38.64 12.75 -8.93
N MET A 23 -38.74 14.05 -8.62
CA MET A 23 -37.59 14.93 -8.50
C MET A 23 -36.64 14.45 -7.39
N LEU A 24 -37.16 14.09 -6.22
CA LEU A 24 -36.38 13.49 -5.14
C LEU A 24 -35.73 12.17 -5.55
N GLY A 25 -36.41 11.34 -6.36
CA GLY A 25 -35.87 10.12 -6.92
C GLY A 25 -34.67 10.36 -7.83
N VAL A 26 -34.74 11.38 -8.71
CA VAL A 26 -33.62 11.80 -9.55
C VAL A 26 -32.44 12.28 -8.70
N TRP A 27 -32.70 13.10 -7.68
CA TRP A 27 -31.65 13.54 -6.76
C TRP A 27 -31.01 12.39 -6.00
N ALA A 28 -31.79 11.41 -5.53
CA ALA A 28 -31.28 10.22 -4.85
C ALA A 28 -30.38 9.38 -5.76
N LEU A 29 -30.78 9.19 -7.03
CA LEU A 29 -29.98 8.48 -8.03
C LEU A 29 -28.67 9.22 -8.33
N TYR A 30 -28.74 10.54 -8.49
CA TYR A 30 -27.56 11.38 -8.71
C TYR A 30 -26.60 11.32 -7.52
N PHE A 31 -27.14 11.43 -6.30
CA PHE A 31 -26.36 11.33 -5.07
C PHE A 31 -25.69 9.95 -4.94
N GLN A 32 -26.41 8.88 -5.28
CA GLN A 32 -25.85 7.53 -5.29
C GLN A 32 -24.70 7.38 -6.30
N LEU A 33 -24.82 7.97 -7.49
CA LEU A 33 -23.77 7.96 -8.50
C LEU A 33 -22.51 8.72 -8.02
N ILE A 34 -22.68 9.91 -7.41
CA ILE A 34 -21.58 10.67 -6.83
C ILE A 34 -20.91 9.87 -5.71
N LEU A 35 -21.67 9.33 -4.77
CA LEU A 35 -21.13 8.55 -3.66
C LEU A 35 -20.33 7.34 -4.15
N THR A 36 -20.82 6.65 -5.17
CA THR A 36 -20.15 5.46 -5.72
C THR A 36 -18.82 5.85 -6.37
N THR A 37 -18.82 6.92 -7.17
CA THR A 37 -17.63 7.43 -7.85
C THR A 37 -16.59 7.92 -6.85
N TYR A 38 -17.01 8.69 -5.85
CA TYR A 38 -16.16 9.20 -4.78
C TYR A 38 -15.51 8.04 -3.98
N ARG A 39 -16.28 7.03 -3.58
CA ARG A 39 -15.77 5.88 -2.81
C ARG A 39 -14.86 4.95 -3.60
N HIS A 40 -14.97 4.92 -4.93
CA HIS A 40 -14.08 4.14 -5.79
C HIS A 40 -12.75 4.85 -6.05
N GLY A 41 -12.77 6.17 -6.25
CA GLY A 41 -11.57 6.97 -6.50
C GLY A 41 -10.63 7.04 -5.29
N LEU A 42 -11.18 7.09 -4.08
CA LEU A 42 -10.41 7.29 -2.84
C LEU A 42 -9.78 6.02 -2.27
N ARG A 43 -9.63 4.95 -3.05
CA ARG A 43 -8.98 3.73 -2.56
C ARG A 43 -7.50 3.76 -2.90
N PRO A 44 -6.63 4.23 -1.99
CA PRO A 44 -5.21 4.22 -2.23
C PRO A 44 -4.72 2.79 -2.49
N LYS A 45 -3.81 2.67 -3.45
CA LYS A 45 -3.27 1.39 -3.88
C LYS A 45 -1.79 1.55 -4.15
N ILE A 46 -0.97 0.77 -3.46
CA ILE A 46 0.48 0.71 -3.69
C ILE A 46 0.80 -0.67 -4.25
N LEU A 47 1.52 -0.71 -5.35
CA LEU A 47 2.06 -1.96 -5.88
C LEU A 47 3.50 -2.10 -5.43
N VAL A 48 3.84 -3.30 -4.95
CA VAL A 48 5.22 -3.73 -4.78
C VAL A 48 5.43 -4.83 -5.79
N ASN A 49 6.31 -4.65 -6.74
CA ASN A 49 6.58 -5.61 -7.81
C ASN A 49 8.06 -5.94 -7.87
N ARG A 50 8.35 -7.12 -8.41
CA ARG A 50 9.69 -7.48 -8.81
C ARG A 50 9.87 -7.19 -10.30
N ALA A 51 10.99 -6.60 -10.68
CA ALA A 51 11.38 -6.32 -12.05
C ALA A 51 12.76 -6.94 -12.39
N ALA A 52 13.04 -7.08 -13.68
CA ALA A 52 14.35 -7.46 -14.22
C ALA A 52 14.94 -8.79 -13.68
N GLY A 53 14.12 -9.75 -13.28
CA GLY A 53 14.61 -11.07 -12.86
C GLY A 53 13.63 -11.88 -12.02
N HIS A 54 14.07 -13.08 -11.65
CA HIS A 54 13.30 -14.00 -10.80
C HIS A 54 14.03 -14.50 -9.56
N THR A 55 15.28 -14.12 -9.37
CA THR A 55 16.12 -14.46 -8.22
C THR A 55 16.22 -13.27 -7.26
N LEU A 56 17.09 -13.34 -6.25
CA LEU A 56 17.38 -12.22 -5.35
C LEU A 56 18.01 -11.00 -6.06
N ASP A 57 18.59 -11.18 -7.23
CA ASP A 57 19.19 -10.07 -8.00
C ASP A 57 18.13 -9.22 -8.71
N ALA A 58 16.88 -9.67 -8.70
CA ALA A 58 15.77 -8.92 -9.25
C ALA A 58 15.51 -7.63 -8.48
N ARG A 59 15.09 -6.59 -9.20
CA ARG A 59 14.85 -5.24 -8.65
C ARG A 59 13.48 -5.19 -7.98
N CYS A 60 13.38 -4.51 -6.84
CA CYS A 60 12.11 -4.25 -6.17
C CYS A 60 11.61 -2.86 -6.56
N ILE A 61 10.42 -2.81 -7.15
CA ILE A 61 9.77 -1.59 -7.63
C ILE A 61 8.54 -1.33 -6.79
N ILE A 62 8.45 -0.13 -6.24
CA ILE A 62 7.24 0.36 -5.57
C ILE A 62 6.55 1.34 -6.51
N THR A 63 5.24 1.23 -6.67
CA THR A 63 4.48 2.10 -7.57
C THR A 63 3.22 2.62 -6.89
N ASN A 64 2.98 3.92 -6.98
CA ASN A 64 1.72 4.52 -6.55
C ASN A 64 0.65 4.31 -7.62
N MET A 65 -0.40 3.58 -7.29
CA MET A 65 -1.59 3.36 -8.13
C MET A 65 -2.83 4.02 -7.53
N SER A 66 -2.65 4.92 -6.56
CA SER A 66 -3.70 5.78 -6.02
C SER A 66 -3.99 6.91 -7.00
N SER A 67 -5.19 7.49 -6.96
CA SER A 67 -5.55 8.64 -7.80
C SER A 67 -4.76 9.91 -7.43
N GLU A 68 -4.39 10.03 -6.16
CA GLU A 68 -3.66 11.15 -5.60
C GLU A 68 -2.21 10.79 -5.24
N LYS A 69 -1.44 11.84 -4.96
CA LYS A 69 -0.08 11.74 -4.46
C LYS A 69 -0.03 11.01 -3.12
N ILE A 70 1.00 10.18 -2.93
CA ILE A 70 1.32 9.57 -1.64
C ILE A 70 2.67 10.09 -1.18
N TYR A 71 2.90 10.10 0.12
CA TYR A 71 4.23 10.32 0.69
C TYR A 71 4.74 8.99 1.23
N LEU A 72 5.79 8.44 0.61
CA LEU A 72 6.46 7.23 1.08
C LEU A 72 7.22 7.56 2.36
N GLU A 73 6.81 6.96 3.48
CA GLU A 73 7.40 7.21 4.80
C GLU A 73 8.45 6.18 5.15
N SER A 74 8.14 4.90 4.91
CA SER A 74 9.04 3.81 5.26
C SER A 74 8.83 2.58 4.38
N VAL A 75 9.92 1.86 4.17
CA VAL A 75 9.92 0.53 3.58
C VAL A 75 10.56 -0.40 4.59
N LEU A 76 9.84 -1.44 4.98
CA LEU A 76 10.35 -2.49 5.85
C LEU A 76 10.64 -3.76 5.05
N LEU A 77 11.74 -4.40 5.38
CA LEU A 77 12.13 -5.71 4.92
C LEU A 77 12.00 -6.70 6.07
N THR A 78 11.11 -7.67 5.94
CA THR A 78 11.04 -8.79 6.88
C THR A 78 11.62 -10.03 6.22
N LEU A 79 12.62 -10.62 6.86
CA LEU A 79 13.26 -11.86 6.44
C LEU A 79 12.85 -12.96 7.41
N ALA A 80 12.45 -14.11 6.87
CA ALA A 80 12.10 -15.27 7.67
C ALA A 80 12.88 -16.51 7.20
N SER A 81 13.43 -17.22 8.17
CA SER A 81 14.00 -18.56 8.10
C SER A 81 13.04 -19.54 8.80
N ASP A 82 13.40 -20.83 8.87
CA ASP A 82 12.63 -21.83 9.62
C ASP A 82 12.61 -21.54 11.13
N GLU A 83 13.65 -20.91 11.66
CA GLU A 83 13.85 -20.70 13.10
C GLU A 83 13.52 -19.26 13.53
N GLU A 84 13.81 -18.28 12.67
CA GLU A 84 13.81 -16.86 13.04
C GLU A 84 13.11 -15.99 11.97
N GLU A 85 12.50 -14.89 12.41
CA GLU A 85 11.97 -13.84 11.53
C GLU A 85 12.35 -12.49 12.11
N GLN A 86 12.97 -11.64 11.30
CA GLN A 86 13.45 -10.32 11.70
C GLN A 86 13.01 -9.25 10.71
N THR A 87 12.71 -8.05 11.21
CA THR A 87 12.24 -6.92 10.39
C THR A 87 13.20 -5.75 10.47
N PHE A 88 13.59 -5.25 9.30
CA PHE A 88 14.53 -4.16 9.13
C PHE A 88 13.84 -2.97 8.48
N VAL A 89 14.15 -1.76 8.95
CA VAL A 89 13.65 -0.52 8.37
C VAL A 89 14.64 -0.03 7.31
N LEU A 90 14.30 -0.21 6.04
CA LEU A 90 15.22 0.07 4.93
C LEU A 90 15.52 1.56 4.76
N THR A 91 14.62 2.45 5.19
CA THR A 91 14.81 3.91 5.08
C THR A 91 15.98 4.47 5.90
N GLU A 92 16.52 3.69 6.85
CA GLU A 92 17.72 4.09 7.58
C GLU A 92 19.01 3.85 6.79
N TYR A 93 18.92 3.07 5.71
CA TYR A 93 20.07 2.67 4.90
C TYR A 93 20.11 3.48 3.60
N VAL A 94 21.01 4.45 3.54
CA VAL A 94 21.22 5.32 2.38
C VAL A 94 21.68 4.49 1.18
N SER A 95 20.94 4.58 0.06
CA SER A 95 21.33 3.92 -1.19
C SER A 95 22.41 4.70 -1.92
N ALA A 96 23.60 4.10 -2.06
CA ALA A 96 24.73 4.69 -2.80
C ALA A 96 24.50 4.76 -4.32
N GLU A 97 23.56 3.95 -4.84
CA GLU A 97 23.27 3.81 -6.28
C GLU A 97 22.10 4.70 -6.75
N ALA A 98 21.60 5.58 -5.89
CA ALA A 98 20.39 6.37 -6.14
C ALA A 98 20.65 7.63 -6.99
N GLN A 99 19.77 7.90 -7.93
CA GLN A 99 19.82 9.10 -8.79
C GLN A 99 19.01 10.27 -8.22
N THR A 100 18.16 10.02 -7.23
CA THR A 100 17.29 11.02 -6.61
C THR A 100 17.29 10.85 -5.10
N ALA A 101 17.14 11.94 -4.35
CA ALA A 101 17.05 11.90 -2.88
C ALA A 101 16.00 10.90 -2.38
N SER A 102 14.88 10.75 -3.08
CA SER A 102 13.85 9.78 -2.73
C SER A 102 14.26 8.32 -2.92
N GLN A 103 15.04 8.01 -3.96
CA GLN A 103 15.64 6.69 -4.16
C GLN A 103 16.76 6.43 -3.16
N GLN A 104 17.43 7.48 -2.71
CA GLN A 104 18.54 7.40 -1.77
C GLN A 104 18.05 7.11 -0.35
N LEU A 105 16.95 7.75 0.05
CA LEU A 105 16.37 7.64 1.38
C LEU A 105 15.23 6.62 1.45
N PHE A 106 14.79 6.09 0.30
CA PHE A 106 13.54 5.33 0.14
C PHE A 106 12.33 6.07 0.73
N GLN A 107 12.34 7.40 0.65
CA GLN A 107 11.34 8.30 1.23
C GLN A 107 10.97 9.41 0.28
N GLY A 108 9.73 9.86 0.35
CA GLY A 108 9.32 11.10 -0.29
C GLY A 108 8.06 10.98 -1.14
N PRO A 109 7.72 12.08 -1.83
CA PRO A 109 6.51 12.17 -2.61
C PRO A 109 6.51 11.24 -3.84
N LEU A 110 5.43 10.49 -4.04
CA LEU A 110 5.16 9.74 -5.27
C LEU A 110 3.82 10.18 -5.87
N ALA A 111 3.85 10.76 -7.07
CA ALA A 111 2.67 11.11 -7.84
C ALA A 111 1.88 9.87 -8.27
N SER A 112 0.64 10.07 -8.73
CA SER A 112 -0.17 8.98 -9.27
C SER A 112 0.52 8.35 -10.49
N GLY A 113 0.67 7.02 -10.49
CA GLY A 113 1.36 6.27 -11.54
C GLY A 113 2.90 6.29 -11.43
N GLU A 114 3.48 7.07 -10.52
CA GLU A 114 4.93 7.15 -10.34
C GLU A 114 5.47 5.88 -9.66
N LEU A 115 6.67 5.48 -10.08
CA LEU A 115 7.39 4.36 -9.51
C LEU A 115 8.73 4.79 -8.94
N ILE A 116 9.18 4.03 -7.94
CA ILE A 116 10.51 4.14 -7.36
C ILE A 116 11.15 2.75 -7.34
N ASP A 117 12.41 2.69 -7.78
CA ASP A 117 13.24 1.49 -7.67
C ASP A 117 14.06 1.58 -6.39
N ILE A 118 13.89 0.59 -5.51
CA ILE A 118 14.58 0.56 -4.21
C ILE A 118 15.81 -0.34 -4.20
N GLY A 119 16.19 -0.94 -5.33
CA GLY A 119 17.35 -1.82 -5.43
C GLY A 119 17.00 -3.30 -5.66
N SER A 120 18.03 -4.14 -5.74
CA SER A 120 17.84 -5.60 -5.78
C SER A 120 17.50 -6.16 -4.40
N TYR A 121 16.76 -7.26 -4.33
CA TYR A 121 16.48 -7.92 -3.04
C TYR A 121 17.76 -8.33 -2.32
N ARG A 122 18.79 -8.78 -3.06
CA ARG A 122 20.11 -9.08 -2.51
C ARG A 122 20.75 -7.85 -1.85
N SER A 123 20.77 -6.71 -2.55
CA SER A 123 21.32 -5.46 -2.02
C SER A 123 20.57 -4.99 -0.77
N LEU A 124 19.24 -5.14 -0.73
CA LEU A 124 18.43 -4.79 0.44
C LEU A 124 18.78 -5.69 1.63
N MET A 125 18.89 -7.00 1.41
CA MET A 125 19.31 -7.94 2.45
C MET A 125 20.72 -7.67 2.96
N ASP A 126 21.67 -7.43 2.06
CA ASP A 126 23.07 -7.17 2.42
C ASP A 126 23.21 -5.92 3.28
N ARG A 127 22.40 -4.89 3.02
CA ARG A 127 22.37 -3.66 3.83
C ARG A 127 21.78 -3.92 5.22
N SER A 128 20.73 -4.71 5.31
CA SER A 128 20.03 -5.01 6.57
C SER A 128 20.81 -5.95 7.48
N LEU A 129 21.39 -7.02 6.92
CA LEU A 129 22.11 -8.06 7.68
C LEU A 129 23.59 -7.73 7.89
N GLY A 130 24.11 -6.72 7.18
CA GLY A 130 25.53 -6.38 7.21
C GLY A 130 26.41 -7.45 6.55
N ALA A 131 27.71 -7.41 6.83
CA ALA A 131 28.72 -8.24 6.18
C ALA A 131 28.80 -9.69 6.70
N ASP A 132 27.95 -10.08 7.65
CA ASP A 132 27.95 -11.45 8.17
C ASP A 132 27.34 -12.42 7.15
N ALA A 133 28.21 -13.16 6.47
CA ALA A 133 27.82 -14.15 5.47
C ALA A 133 27.10 -15.37 6.07
N ASN A 134 27.29 -15.66 7.37
CA ASN A 134 26.72 -16.82 8.04
C ASN A 134 25.43 -16.51 8.81
N HIS A 135 24.84 -15.33 8.60
CA HIS A 135 23.60 -14.94 9.28
C HIS A 135 22.47 -15.95 8.97
N PRO A 136 21.69 -16.41 9.97
CA PRO A 136 20.62 -17.41 9.78
C PRO A 136 19.48 -16.98 8.84
N LEU A 137 19.45 -15.70 8.46
CA LEU A 137 18.47 -15.08 7.55
C LEU A 137 19.05 -14.86 6.13
N ARG A 138 20.21 -15.45 5.82
CA ARG A 138 20.78 -15.53 4.46
C ARG A 138 20.49 -16.88 3.83
N GLU A 139 20.69 -16.96 2.51
CA GLU A 139 20.75 -18.23 1.79
C GLU A 139 21.84 -19.13 2.42
N PRO A 140 21.59 -20.44 2.61
CA PRO A 140 20.44 -21.22 2.12
C PRO A 140 19.22 -21.26 3.07
N ASN A 141 19.32 -20.71 4.29
CA ASN A 141 18.29 -20.85 5.32
C ASN A 141 17.09 -19.90 5.12
N LEU A 142 17.23 -18.88 4.26
CA LEU A 142 16.14 -17.95 3.95
C LEU A 142 14.95 -18.66 3.29
N ARG A 143 13.77 -18.53 3.90
CA ARG A 143 12.50 -19.12 3.43
C ARG A 143 11.60 -18.14 2.76
N SER A 144 11.47 -16.94 3.32
CA SER A 144 10.62 -15.91 2.73
C SER A 144 11.13 -14.51 3.01
N LEU A 145 10.75 -13.61 2.10
CA LEU A 145 11.07 -12.21 2.13
C LEU A 145 9.78 -11.41 1.94
N LYS A 146 9.49 -10.51 2.87
CA LYS A 146 8.30 -9.66 2.85
C LYS A 146 8.71 -8.20 2.81
N ILE A 147 8.22 -7.49 1.81
CA ILE A 147 8.36 -6.03 1.70
C ILE A 147 7.07 -5.41 2.20
N THR A 148 7.18 -4.55 3.20
CA THR A 148 6.06 -3.75 3.70
C THR A 148 6.33 -2.28 3.40
N VAL A 149 5.44 -1.65 2.67
CA VAL A 149 5.51 -0.24 2.32
C VAL A 149 4.52 0.51 3.19
N VAL A 150 4.97 1.59 3.83
CA VAL A 150 4.16 2.49 4.65
C VAL A 150 4.26 3.88 4.04
N ALA A 151 3.10 4.47 3.77
CA ALA A 151 3.00 5.79 3.16
C ALA A 151 1.81 6.54 3.75
N THR A 152 1.82 7.86 3.63
CA THR A 152 0.69 8.71 3.99
C THR A 152 -0.03 9.18 2.73
N TYR A 153 -1.35 8.99 2.72
CA TYR A 153 -2.21 9.44 1.63
C TYR A 153 -2.60 10.90 1.88
N THR A 154 -2.07 11.81 1.05
CA THR A 154 -2.14 13.26 1.33
C THR A 154 -3.57 13.80 1.29
N ALA A 155 -4.49 13.13 0.61
CA ALA A 155 -5.89 13.57 0.49
C ALA A 155 -6.74 13.31 1.74
N GLU A 156 -6.39 12.30 2.55
CA GLU A 156 -7.17 11.91 3.74
C GLU A 156 -6.34 11.91 5.03
N ASP A 157 -5.10 12.41 4.98
CA ASP A 157 -4.11 12.40 6.08
C ASP A 157 -4.05 11.06 6.82
N GLN A 158 -4.13 9.99 6.05
CA GLN A 158 -4.27 8.63 6.56
C GLN A 158 -3.08 7.78 6.15
N ILE A 159 -2.55 7.03 7.11
CA ILE A 159 -1.54 5.99 6.87
C ILE A 159 -2.15 4.88 6.02
N ILE A 160 -1.47 4.60 4.93
CA ILE A 160 -1.72 3.51 4.00
C ILE A 160 -0.52 2.59 3.98
N GLY A 161 -0.76 1.31 3.70
CA GLY A 161 0.32 0.37 3.55
C GLY A 161 0.01 -0.71 2.55
N ALA A 162 1.07 -1.30 2.01
CA ALA A 162 0.98 -2.48 1.17
C ALA A 162 2.08 -3.46 1.53
N GLU A 163 1.75 -4.73 1.59
CA GLU A 163 2.70 -5.80 1.88
C GLU A 163 2.77 -6.77 0.69
N ARG A 164 3.96 -7.27 0.40
CA ARG A 164 4.13 -8.35 -0.55
C ARG A 164 5.20 -9.33 -0.07
N THR A 165 4.80 -10.59 -0.01
CA THR A 165 5.66 -11.69 0.40
C THR A 165 6.08 -12.53 -0.80
N PHE A 166 7.36 -12.87 -0.81
CA PHE A 166 8.01 -13.74 -1.77
C PHE A 166 8.62 -14.92 -1.02
N ASP A 167 8.27 -16.14 -1.40
CA ASP A 167 8.90 -17.35 -0.88
C ASP A 167 10.17 -17.64 -1.70
N VAL A 168 11.25 -18.04 -1.04
CA VAL A 168 12.54 -18.33 -1.68
C VAL A 168 12.61 -19.84 -1.91
N LYS A 169 12.72 -20.27 -3.18
CA LYS A 169 12.86 -21.69 -3.50
C LYS A 169 14.32 -22.13 -3.37
N GLU A 170 14.57 -23.16 -2.55
CA GLU A 170 15.90 -23.74 -2.29
C GLU A 170 16.65 -24.19 -3.56
N SER A 171 15.92 -24.66 -4.59
CA SER A 171 16.54 -25.31 -5.75
C SER A 171 17.13 -24.35 -6.80
N ASP A 172 16.61 -23.14 -6.90
CA ASP A 172 16.97 -22.18 -7.97
C ASP A 172 17.08 -20.74 -7.44
N HIS A 173 17.04 -20.56 -6.12
CA HIS A 173 17.04 -19.25 -5.45
C HIS A 173 15.99 -18.28 -6.01
N ARG A 174 14.91 -18.84 -6.55
CA ARG A 174 13.84 -18.09 -7.21
C ARG A 174 12.89 -17.55 -6.17
N LEU A 175 12.65 -16.25 -6.25
CA LEU A 175 11.60 -15.58 -5.51
C LEU A 175 10.25 -15.95 -6.15
N ALA A 176 9.37 -16.60 -5.42
CA ALA A 176 8.02 -16.92 -5.87
C ALA A 176 7.05 -16.01 -5.10
N PRO A 177 6.28 -15.14 -5.77
CA PRO A 177 5.31 -14.32 -5.06
C PRO A 177 4.22 -15.23 -4.48
N ARG A 178 3.93 -15.11 -3.18
CA ARG A 178 2.87 -15.89 -2.53
C ARG A 178 1.48 -15.51 -3.03
N HIS A 179 1.33 -14.25 -3.43
CA HIS A 179 0.11 -13.70 -4.01
C HIS A 179 0.43 -12.91 -5.29
N TYR A 180 -0.53 -12.91 -6.22
CA TYR A 180 -0.39 -12.20 -7.49
C TYR A 180 -0.25 -10.67 -7.30
N SER A 181 -0.98 -10.10 -6.34
CA SER A 181 -0.95 -8.67 -5.98
C SER A 181 -0.37 -8.47 -4.60
N ALA A 182 0.17 -7.27 -4.34
CA ALA A 182 0.43 -6.80 -2.98
C ALA A 182 -0.88 -6.69 -2.19
N ASN A 183 -0.88 -7.18 -0.95
CA ASN A 183 -1.99 -7.06 -0.02
C ASN A 183 -2.03 -5.62 0.51
N GLN A 184 -3.19 -4.96 0.40
CA GLN A 184 -3.35 -3.58 0.84
C GLN A 184 -3.80 -3.56 2.31
N ILE A 185 -3.12 -2.78 3.13
CA ILE A 185 -3.41 -2.64 4.55
C ILE A 185 -4.56 -1.65 4.73
N ARG A 186 -5.77 -2.20 4.83
CA ARG A 186 -7.02 -1.44 4.89
C ARG A 186 -7.72 -1.46 6.24
N SER A 187 -7.37 -2.40 7.12
CA SER A 187 -8.01 -2.48 8.44
C SER A 187 -7.44 -1.40 9.37
N GLY A 188 -8.33 -0.64 10.03
CA GLY A 188 -7.92 0.42 10.97
C GLY A 188 -7.05 -0.11 12.11
N ARG A 189 -7.31 -1.34 12.58
CA ARG A 189 -6.48 -2.02 13.58
C ARG A 189 -5.04 -2.21 13.12
N ARG A 190 -4.84 -2.72 11.89
CA ARG A 190 -3.52 -2.97 11.33
C ARG A 190 -2.76 -1.68 11.02
N ARG A 191 -3.48 -0.64 10.60
CA ARG A 191 -2.90 0.71 10.45
C ARG A 191 -2.39 1.26 11.79
N ALA A 192 -3.21 1.22 12.83
CA ALA A 192 -2.84 1.68 14.17
C ALA A 192 -1.71 0.85 14.80
N GLU A 193 -1.53 -0.40 14.37
CA GLU A 193 -0.43 -1.27 14.78
C GLU A 193 0.88 -0.85 14.12
N ILE A 194 0.87 -0.65 12.79
CA ILE A 194 2.02 -0.13 12.04
C ILE A 194 2.43 1.24 12.53
N GLU A 195 1.48 2.14 12.75
CA GLU A 195 1.71 3.46 13.31
C GLU A 195 2.40 3.35 14.68
N ARG A 196 1.90 2.49 15.57
CA ARG A 196 2.52 2.24 16.88
C ARG A 196 3.93 1.69 16.74
N TYR A 197 4.18 0.78 15.82
CA TYR A 197 5.52 0.25 15.56
C TYR A 197 6.47 1.35 15.06
N MET A 198 6.05 2.12 14.06
CA MET A 198 6.83 3.23 13.52
C MET A 198 7.14 4.29 14.58
N LEU A 199 6.17 4.64 15.43
CA LEU A 199 6.37 5.56 16.53
C LEU A 199 7.37 5.03 17.57
N ARG A 200 7.43 3.73 17.81
CA ARG A 200 8.44 3.14 18.71
C ARG A 200 9.82 3.09 18.07
N HIS A 201 9.89 2.75 16.79
CA HIS A 201 11.13 2.74 16.02
C HIS A 201 11.74 4.14 15.95
N ALA A 202 10.94 5.16 15.61
CA ALA A 202 11.37 6.56 15.55
C ALA A 202 11.85 7.09 16.92
N LYS A 203 11.35 6.53 18.03
CA LYS A 203 11.80 6.86 19.39
C LYS A 203 13.06 6.09 19.83
N GLY A 204 13.61 5.22 18.98
CA GLY A 204 14.76 4.38 19.29
C GLY A 204 14.49 3.35 20.39
N THR A 205 13.22 3.02 20.64
CA THR A 205 12.79 2.16 21.76
C THR A 205 12.57 0.70 21.35
N VAL A 206 12.77 0.37 20.07
CA VAL A 206 12.58 -0.97 19.51
C VAL A 206 13.81 -1.34 18.69
N GLY A 207 14.47 -2.44 19.04
CA GLY A 207 15.44 -3.11 18.17
C GLY A 207 14.72 -3.86 17.04
N SER A 208 15.42 -4.12 15.92
CA SER A 208 14.94 -4.78 14.69
C SER A 208 14.15 -6.10 14.88
N ASP A 209 14.17 -6.69 16.06
CA ASP A 209 13.53 -7.97 16.40
C ASP A 209 12.03 -7.90 16.78
N GLU A 210 11.50 -6.73 17.17
CA GLU A 210 10.19 -6.71 17.88
C GLU A 210 8.93 -6.57 17.01
N PHE A 211 9.04 -6.63 15.67
CA PHE A 211 7.84 -6.57 14.80
C PHE A 211 6.98 -7.85 14.90
N ARG A 212 7.55 -8.99 15.29
CA ARG A 212 6.87 -10.31 15.27
C ARG A 212 5.81 -10.51 16.35
N LYS A 213 5.76 -9.69 17.42
CA LYS A 213 4.74 -9.85 18.48
C LYS A 213 3.37 -9.25 18.13
N LEU A 214 3.25 -8.54 17.01
CA LEU A 214 2.03 -7.80 16.67
C LEU A 214 1.30 -8.36 15.43
N VAL A 215 1.94 -9.22 14.64
CA VAL A 215 1.34 -9.98 13.51
C VAL A 215 0.77 -11.30 13.98
#